data_AF-A0A8T4ESM1-F1
#
_entry.id   AF-A0A8T4ESM1-F1
#
_cell.length_a   1.000
_cell.length_b   1.000
_cell.length_c   1.000
_cell.angle_alpha   90.00
_cell.angle_beta   90.00
_cell.angle_gamma   90.00
#
_symmetry.space_group_name_H-M   'P 1'
#
loop_
_entity.id
_entity.type
_entity.pdbx_description
1 polymer ?
#
loop_
_entity_poly.entity_id
_entity_poly.type
_entity_poly.pdbx_seq_one_letter_code
_entity_poly.pdbx_strand_id
1 'polypeptide(L)'
;MLADQCGRVSAPAGLAGACWGLPAGRRRPTVTCLLRRSDPEGRISGEIVSWYSGDGVVTLCCVFVGVVVIVGIVAGLTGVAVGLLALRNARGAVEECLDALARRSAVEGLVDTKAIRDVAVYRYDALEEMTGRLSFSVALINGLGDGIVLTSINGRTETRTYVRPVRGGKGIQTLSPEEEQAVRAARLGLGPEVEPEATPAGAWLRPIKTP
;
A
#
# COMPACT_ATOMS: atom_id res chain seq x y z
N MET A 1 -62.37 -57.63 -2.45
CA MET A 1 -63.08 -56.58 -1.67
C MET A 1 -62.28 -55.29 -1.79
N LEU A 2 -62.48 -54.54 -2.87
CA LEU A 2 -62.05 -53.14 -2.99
C LEU A 2 -63.28 -52.31 -2.63
N ALA A 3 -63.23 -51.66 -1.46
CA ALA A 3 -64.01 -50.46 -1.19
C ALA A 3 -63.43 -49.35 -2.09
N ASP A 4 -64.21 -48.62 -2.89
CA ASP A 4 -65.26 -47.66 -2.48
C ASP A 4 -64.60 -46.55 -1.64
N GLN A 5 -64.64 -45.25 -1.97
CA GLN A 5 -65.72 -44.51 -2.60
C GLN A 5 -65.16 -43.14 -3.06
N CYS A 6 -65.60 -42.71 -4.24
CA CYS A 6 -65.22 -41.46 -4.88
C CYS A 6 -66.01 -40.29 -4.27
N GLY A 7 -65.34 -39.43 -3.51
CA GLY A 7 -65.88 -38.19 -2.95
C GLY A 7 -65.54 -36.98 -3.82
N ARG A 8 -66.48 -36.63 -4.71
CA ARG A 8 -66.94 -35.27 -5.08
C ARG A 8 -65.90 -34.13 -5.03
N VAL A 9 -65.37 -33.73 -6.20
CA VAL A 9 -64.84 -32.38 -6.42
C VAL A 9 -65.83 -31.61 -7.29
N SER A 10 -66.44 -30.59 -6.69
CA SER A 10 -67.19 -29.53 -7.35
C SER A 10 -66.25 -28.65 -8.17
N ALA A 11 -66.45 -28.61 -9.49
CA ALA A 11 -65.87 -27.59 -10.36
C ALA A 11 -66.99 -26.67 -10.87
N PRO A 12 -66.97 -25.36 -10.59
CA PRO A 12 -67.76 -24.40 -11.34
C PRO A 12 -67.00 -23.91 -12.57
N ALA A 13 -67.75 -23.92 -13.67
CA ALA A 13 -67.61 -23.16 -14.91
C ALA A 13 -66.34 -23.36 -15.76
N GLY A 14 -66.43 -24.35 -16.65
CA GLY A 14 -65.98 -24.15 -18.03
C GLY A 14 -64.65 -24.76 -18.42
N LEU A 15 -64.40 -26.03 -18.07
CA LEU A 15 -63.45 -26.95 -18.75
C LEU A 15 -63.58 -28.35 -18.10
N ALA A 16 -64.41 -29.23 -18.67
CA ALA A 16 -64.61 -30.59 -18.17
C ALA A 16 -63.51 -31.53 -18.71
N GLY A 17 -62.33 -31.50 -18.09
CA GLY A 17 -61.27 -32.48 -18.33
C GLY A 17 -61.26 -33.53 -17.20
N ALA A 18 -61.78 -34.73 -17.47
CA ALA A 18 -61.72 -35.83 -16.52
C ALA A 18 -60.36 -36.54 -16.62
N CYS A 19 -59.47 -36.33 -15.64
CA CYS A 19 -58.25 -37.13 -15.48
C CYS A 19 -58.59 -38.42 -14.71
N TRP A 20 -58.73 -39.55 -15.41
CA TRP A 20 -58.74 -40.86 -14.78
C TRP A 20 -57.32 -41.42 -14.76
N GLY A 21 -56.78 -41.62 -13.57
CA GLY A 21 -55.58 -42.44 -13.36
C GLY A 21 -55.97 -43.91 -13.24
N LEU A 22 -55.31 -44.78 -14.02
CA LEU A 22 -55.32 -46.25 -13.91
C LEU A 22 -53.91 -46.77 -14.29
N PRO A 23 -53.51 -47.99 -13.89
CA PRO A 23 -52.33 -48.23 -13.08
C PRO A 23 -51.15 -48.80 -13.87
N ALA A 24 -50.03 -48.92 -13.13
CA ALA A 24 -48.71 -49.39 -13.53
C ALA A 24 -48.66 -50.45 -14.64
N GLY A 25 -48.09 -50.04 -15.77
CA GLY A 25 -47.55 -50.90 -16.81
C GLY A 25 -46.69 -50.04 -17.72
N ARG A 26 -45.41 -50.40 -17.93
CA ARG A 26 -44.48 -49.68 -18.82
C ARG A 26 -45.14 -49.38 -20.17
N ARG A 27 -45.57 -48.14 -20.38
CA ARG A 27 -45.70 -47.43 -21.66
C ARG A 27 -46.14 -45.99 -21.36
N ARG A 28 -45.61 -45.09 -22.17
CA ARG A 28 -45.59 -43.63 -22.02
C ARG A 28 -47.00 -43.06 -21.73
N PRO A 29 -47.14 -41.97 -20.95
CA PRO A 29 -48.45 -41.38 -20.71
C PRO A 29 -48.96 -40.71 -21.99
N THR A 30 -49.80 -41.42 -22.74
CA THR A 30 -50.57 -40.85 -23.84
C THR A 30 -51.80 -40.18 -23.25
N VAL A 31 -51.84 -38.84 -23.26
CA VAL A 31 -53.06 -38.10 -22.93
C VAL A 31 -53.95 -38.11 -24.17
N THR A 32 -54.94 -39.00 -24.19
CA THR A 32 -55.97 -39.07 -25.25
C THR A 32 -57.19 -38.28 -24.81
N CYS A 33 -57.38 -37.08 -25.38
CA CYS A 33 -58.63 -36.31 -25.22
C CYS A 33 -59.59 -36.68 -26.36
N LEU A 34 -60.70 -37.34 -26.02
CA LEU A 34 -61.83 -37.58 -26.92
C LEU A 34 -62.76 -36.37 -26.92
N LEU A 35 -62.70 -35.54 -27.96
CA LEU A 35 -63.66 -34.46 -28.17
C LEU A 35 -64.94 -35.01 -28.80
N ARG A 36 -66.02 -35.02 -28.04
CA ARG A 36 -67.36 -35.47 -28.47
C ARG A 36 -68.13 -34.28 -29.04
N ARG A 37 -68.30 -34.22 -30.37
CA ARG A 37 -69.24 -33.29 -31.03
C ARG A 37 -70.48 -34.08 -31.45
N SER A 38 -71.67 -33.62 -31.04
CA SER A 38 -72.96 -34.21 -31.39
C SER A 38 -73.62 -33.36 -32.48
N ASP A 39 -73.72 -33.90 -33.70
CA ASP A 39 -74.58 -33.38 -34.77
C ASP A 39 -75.98 -34.05 -34.69
N PRO A 40 -77.06 -33.40 -35.16
CA PRO A 40 -78.43 -33.88 -35.00
C PRO A 40 -78.82 -35.08 -35.90
N GLU A 41 -77.98 -35.51 -36.85
CA GLU A 41 -78.28 -36.62 -37.78
C GLU A 41 -77.69 -38.01 -37.38
N GLY A 42 -77.14 -38.15 -36.17
CA GLY A 42 -76.85 -39.49 -35.61
C GLY A 42 -75.75 -40.31 -36.28
N ARG A 43 -74.84 -39.70 -37.05
CA ARG A 43 -73.67 -40.40 -37.64
C ARG A 43 -72.43 -40.19 -36.78
N ILE A 44 -71.89 -41.28 -36.23
CA ILE A 44 -70.69 -41.26 -35.37
C ILE A 44 -69.45 -41.26 -36.28
N SER A 45 -68.76 -40.12 -36.38
CA SER A 45 -67.40 -40.04 -36.95
C SER A 45 -66.45 -39.63 -35.84
N GLY A 46 -65.57 -40.54 -35.42
CA GLY A 46 -64.50 -40.25 -34.48
C GLY A 46 -63.21 -39.94 -35.22
N GLU A 47 -62.74 -38.70 -35.16
CA GLU A 47 -61.40 -38.35 -35.63
C GLU A 47 -60.42 -38.41 -34.43
N ILE A 48 -59.44 -39.30 -34.50
CA ILE A 48 -58.39 -39.44 -33.49
C ILE A 48 -57.33 -38.37 -33.78
N VAL A 49 -57.39 -37.25 -33.08
CA VAL A 49 -56.31 -36.25 -33.12
C VAL A 49 -55.29 -36.59 -32.03
N SER A 50 -54.24 -37.33 -32.43
CA SER A 50 -53.09 -37.64 -31.59
C SER A 50 -52.12 -36.46 -31.58
N TRP A 51 -52.02 -35.74 -30.46
CA TRP A 51 -50.97 -34.75 -30.25
C TRP A 51 -49.66 -35.45 -29.84
N TYR A 52 -48.67 -35.45 -30.74
CA TYR A 52 -47.28 -35.81 -30.44
C TYR A 52 -46.59 -34.60 -29.77
N SER A 53 -46.38 -34.63 -28.46
CA SER A 53 -45.43 -33.69 -27.82
C SER A 53 -44.01 -34.13 -28.16
N GLY A 54 -43.27 -33.30 -28.90
CA GLY A 54 -41.94 -33.65 -29.40
C GLY A 54 -40.88 -33.79 -28.30
N ASP A 55 -40.61 -35.04 -27.88
CA ASP A 55 -39.52 -35.43 -26.95
C ASP A 55 -38.14 -34.83 -27.33
N GLY A 56 -37.93 -34.51 -28.61
CA GLY A 56 -36.69 -33.92 -29.12
C GLY A 56 -36.47 -32.45 -28.72
N VAL A 57 -37.54 -31.65 -28.59
CA VAL A 57 -37.43 -30.21 -28.28
C VAL A 57 -37.02 -30.00 -26.83
N VAL A 58 -37.61 -30.77 -25.91
CA VAL A 58 -37.29 -30.71 -24.47
C VAL A 58 -35.84 -31.12 -24.23
N THR A 59 -35.38 -32.20 -24.87
CA THR A 59 -34.01 -32.69 -24.75
C THR A 59 -32.99 -31.65 -25.26
N LEU A 60 -33.28 -31.00 -26.41
CA LEU A 60 -32.45 -29.94 -26.96
C LEU A 60 -32.37 -28.72 -26.03
N CYS A 61 -33.51 -28.30 -25.45
CA CYS A 61 -33.54 -27.20 -24.48
C CYS A 61 -32.73 -27.52 -23.22
N CYS A 62 -32.83 -28.73 -22.67
CA CYS A 62 -32.05 -29.13 -21.50
C CYS A 62 -30.54 -29.14 -21.76
N VAL A 63 -30.12 -29.64 -22.93
CA VAL A 63 -28.70 -29.62 -23.34
C VAL A 63 -28.21 -28.20 -23.52
N PHE A 64 -28.99 -27.34 -24.19
CA PHE A 64 -28.63 -25.94 -24.42
C PHE A 64 -28.48 -25.16 -23.09
N VAL A 65 -29.43 -25.31 -22.17
CA VAL A 65 -29.35 -24.68 -20.85
C VAL A 65 -28.14 -25.20 -20.07
N GLY A 66 -27.86 -26.50 -20.12
CA GLY A 66 -26.67 -27.08 -19.50
C GLY A 66 -25.36 -26.49 -20.04
N VAL A 67 -25.26 -26.36 -21.37
CA VAL A 67 -24.08 -25.75 -22.01
C VAL A 67 -23.91 -24.29 -21.59
N VAL A 68 -24.98 -23.49 -21.58
CA VAL A 68 -24.93 -22.08 -21.16
C VAL A 68 -24.49 -21.94 -19.70
N VAL A 69 -25.00 -22.80 -18.80
CA VAL A 69 -24.60 -22.82 -17.39
C VAL A 69 -23.12 -23.18 -17.24
N ILE A 70 -22.65 -24.21 -17.95
CA ILE A 70 -21.23 -24.63 -17.91
C ILE A 70 -20.33 -23.50 -18.43
N VAL A 71 -20.69 -22.86 -19.54
CA VAL A 71 -19.93 -21.73 -20.09
C VAL A 71 -19.89 -20.57 -19.09
N GLY A 72 -21.01 -20.27 -18.43
CA GLY A 72 -21.07 -19.24 -17.39
C GLY A 72 -20.18 -19.55 -16.19
N ILE A 73 -20.18 -20.79 -15.71
CA ILE A 73 -19.30 -21.23 -14.60
C ILE A 73 -17.82 -21.12 -15.00
N VAL A 74 -17.47 -21.60 -16.20
CA VAL A 74 -16.09 -21.55 -16.70
C VAL A 74 -15.62 -20.10 -16.83
N ALA A 75 -16.43 -19.20 -17.42
CA ALA A 75 -16.09 -17.78 -17.53
C ALA A 75 -15.99 -17.08 -16.16
N GLY A 76 -16.83 -17.45 -15.20
CA GLY A 76 -16.74 -16.94 -13.83
C GLY A 76 -15.47 -17.37 -13.12
N LEU A 77 -15.11 -18.65 -13.22
CA LEU A 77 -13.91 -19.21 -12.60
C LEU A 77 -12.63 -18.62 -13.19
N THR A 78 -12.58 -18.43 -14.52
CA THR A 78 -11.42 -17.80 -15.17
C THR A 78 -11.28 -16.34 -14.75
N GLY A 79 -12.38 -15.58 -14.66
CA GLY A 79 -12.38 -14.20 -14.15
C GLY A 79 -11.85 -14.10 -12.72
N VAL A 80 -12.33 -14.98 -11.82
CA VAL A 80 -11.85 -15.03 -10.43
C VAL A 80 -10.37 -15.44 -10.36
N ALA A 81 -9.95 -16.42 -11.16
CA ALA A 81 -8.55 -16.85 -11.20
C ALA A 81 -7.60 -15.72 -11.65
N VAL A 82 -7.98 -14.98 -12.69
CA VAL A 82 -7.20 -13.81 -13.17
C VAL A 82 -7.17 -12.70 -12.12
N GLY A 83 -8.30 -12.40 -11.48
CA GLY A 83 -8.37 -11.42 -10.39
C GLY A 83 -7.47 -11.79 -9.21
N LEU A 84 -7.46 -13.06 -8.80
CA LEU A 84 -6.60 -13.55 -7.74
C LEU A 84 -5.11 -13.49 -8.11
N LEU A 85 -4.75 -13.80 -9.37
CA LEU A 85 -3.37 -13.69 -9.84
C LEU A 85 -2.90 -12.24 -9.87
N ALA A 86 -3.74 -11.32 -10.35
CA ALA A 86 -3.45 -9.88 -10.34
C ALA A 86 -3.24 -9.35 -8.92
N LEU A 87 -4.08 -9.77 -7.96
CA LEU A 87 -3.92 -9.39 -6.54
C LEU A 87 -2.64 -9.97 -5.92
N ARG A 88 -2.26 -11.20 -6.27
CA ARG A 88 -1.01 -11.80 -5.79
C ARG A 88 0.21 -11.07 -6.32
N ASN A 89 0.24 -10.74 -7.61
CA ASN A 89 1.33 -9.98 -8.21
C ASN A 89 1.43 -8.56 -7.62
N ALA A 90 0.29 -7.89 -7.41
CA ALA A 90 0.25 -6.58 -6.78
C ALA A 90 0.76 -6.62 -5.32
N ARG A 91 0.40 -7.65 -4.54
CA ARG A 91 0.91 -7.83 -3.17
C ARG A 91 2.42 -8.08 -3.16
N GLY A 92 2.95 -8.91 -4.07
CA GLY A 92 4.38 -9.14 -4.19
C GLY A 92 5.17 -7.84 -4.45
N ALA A 93 4.67 -7.00 -5.37
CA ALA A 93 5.30 -5.71 -5.66
C ALA A 93 5.27 -4.74 -4.46
N VAL A 94 4.22 -4.77 -3.65
CA VAL A 94 4.14 -3.97 -2.41
C VAL A 94 5.17 -4.47 -1.39
N GLU A 95 5.31 -5.78 -1.25
CA GLU A 95 6.24 -6.40 -0.29
C GLU A 95 7.71 -6.09 -0.66
N GLU A 96 8.05 -6.13 -1.94
CA GLU A 96 9.36 -5.68 -2.45
C GLU A 96 9.65 -4.20 -2.13
N CYS A 97 8.64 -3.34 -2.24
CA CYS A 97 8.76 -1.92 -1.90
C CYS A 97 8.92 -1.70 -0.39
N LEU A 98 8.19 -2.46 0.43
CA LEU A 98 8.31 -2.44 1.88
C LEU A 98 9.71 -2.89 2.32
N ASP A 99 10.25 -3.95 1.72
CA ASP A 99 11.62 -4.41 1.98
C ASP A 99 12.67 -3.37 1.55
N ALA A 100 12.46 -2.70 0.42
CA ALA A 100 13.34 -1.62 -0.02
C ALA A 100 13.32 -0.43 0.96
N LEU A 101 12.15 -0.08 1.51
CA LEU A 101 12.02 0.95 2.53
C LEU A 101 12.65 0.53 3.86
N ALA A 102 12.48 -0.73 4.28
CA ALA A 102 13.08 -1.28 5.49
C ALA A 102 14.61 -1.28 5.43
N ARG A 103 15.21 -1.56 4.26
CA ARG A 103 16.67 -1.46 4.06
C ARG A 103 17.15 -0.01 4.16
N ARG A 104 16.41 0.95 3.60
CA ARG A 104 16.74 2.38 3.72
C ARG A 104 16.65 2.87 5.15
N SER A 105 15.57 2.52 5.86
CA SER A 105 15.36 2.93 7.25
C SER A 105 16.30 2.23 8.22
N ALA A 106 16.78 1.01 7.94
CA ALA A 106 17.82 0.38 8.74
C ALA A 106 19.17 1.10 8.61
N VAL A 107 19.50 1.60 7.41
CA VAL A 107 20.70 2.42 7.18
C VAL A 107 20.55 3.81 7.81
N GLU A 108 19.36 4.41 7.75
CA GLU A 108 19.07 5.69 8.43
C GLU A 108 18.95 5.52 9.96
N GLY A 109 18.48 4.38 10.45
CA GLY A 109 18.43 4.03 11.87
C GLY A 109 19.80 3.77 12.49
N LEU A 110 20.83 3.53 11.66
CA LEU A 110 22.24 3.47 12.04
C LEU A 110 22.89 4.86 12.14
N VAL A 111 22.19 5.92 11.74
CA VAL A 111 22.66 7.30 11.88
C VAL A 111 22.46 7.71 13.35
N ASP A 112 23.28 7.14 14.25
CA ASP A 112 23.30 7.47 15.68
C ASP A 112 23.40 9.00 15.84
N THR A 113 22.33 9.63 16.31
CA THR A 113 22.26 11.08 16.49
C THR A 113 23.22 11.58 17.57
N LYS A 114 23.75 10.67 18.40
CA LYS A 114 24.78 10.96 19.38
C LYS A 114 26.19 10.86 18.82
N ALA A 115 26.39 10.22 17.67
CA ALA A 115 27.70 10.14 17.04
C ALA A 115 28.19 11.53 16.61
N ILE A 116 29.46 11.82 16.86
CA ILE A 116 30.11 13.03 16.38
C ILE A 116 30.26 12.92 14.87
N ARG A 117 29.74 13.91 14.15
CA ARG A 117 29.76 13.98 12.68
C ARG A 117 30.31 15.28 12.15
N ASP A 118 30.11 16.35 12.91
CA ASP A 118 30.42 17.69 12.50
C ASP A 118 31.70 18.13 13.23
N VAL A 119 32.74 18.38 12.45
CA VAL A 119 34.08 18.71 12.94
C VAL A 119 34.62 19.93 12.21
N ALA A 120 35.14 20.89 12.96
CA ALA A 120 35.86 22.05 12.42
C ALA A 120 37.00 22.47 13.34
N VAL A 121 38.11 22.88 12.74
CA VAL A 121 39.30 23.44 13.41
C VAL A 121 39.41 24.90 12.99
N TYR A 122 39.47 25.79 13.96
CA TYR A 122 39.72 27.21 13.76
C TYR A 122 41.12 27.55 14.27
N ARG A 123 42.02 27.99 13.39
CA ARG A 123 43.40 28.35 13.74
C ARG A 123 43.55 29.85 13.93
N TYR A 124 44.32 30.27 14.92
CA TYR A 124 44.49 31.68 15.25
C TYR A 124 45.77 31.92 16.05
N ASP A 125 46.14 33.20 16.17
CA ASP A 125 47.22 33.63 17.05
C ASP A 125 46.60 34.16 18.36
N ALA A 126 46.71 33.37 19.44
CA ALA A 126 46.11 33.69 20.74
C ALA A 126 46.93 34.69 21.57
N LEU A 127 48.21 34.88 21.21
CA LEU A 127 49.18 35.72 21.90
C LEU A 127 49.85 36.62 20.87
N GLU A 128 49.94 37.92 21.13
CA GLU A 128 50.50 38.91 20.20
C GLU A 128 51.96 38.64 19.83
N GLU A 129 52.71 37.96 20.71
CA GLU A 129 54.11 37.61 20.50
C GLU A 129 54.31 36.42 19.55
N MET A 130 53.23 35.76 19.13
CA MET A 130 53.26 34.60 18.25
C MET A 130 52.66 34.91 16.89
N THR A 131 53.34 34.40 15.87
CA THR A 131 52.92 34.53 14.48
C THR A 131 52.96 33.16 13.83
N GLY A 132 51.97 32.86 12.98
CA GLY A 132 51.89 31.58 12.28
C GLY A 132 50.69 30.71 12.66
N ARG A 133 49.69 31.27 13.35
CA ARG A 133 48.41 30.63 13.69
C ARG A 133 48.59 29.29 14.37
N LEU A 134 49.48 29.30 15.36
CA LEU A 134 49.89 28.09 16.06
C LEU A 134 48.82 27.65 17.06
N SER A 135 47.98 28.54 17.57
CA SER A 135 46.86 28.19 18.46
C SER A 135 45.65 27.73 17.65
N PHE A 136 44.82 26.86 18.24
CA PHE A 136 43.65 26.33 17.53
C PHE A 136 42.52 25.95 18.48
N SER A 137 41.29 26.02 17.96
CA SER A 137 40.06 25.54 18.61
C SER A 137 39.37 24.53 17.69
N VAL A 138 39.13 23.32 18.19
CA VAL A 138 38.45 22.24 17.47
C VAL A 138 37.06 22.05 18.06
N ALA A 139 36.02 22.16 17.25
CA ALA A 139 34.68 21.78 17.64
C ALA A 139 34.38 20.37 17.13
N LEU A 140 33.97 19.49 18.04
CA LEU A 140 33.53 18.12 17.78
C LEU A 140 32.08 18.03 18.25
N ILE A 141 31.13 18.09 17.32
CA ILE A 141 29.70 18.09 17.67
C ILE A 141 28.92 17.02 16.88
N ASN A 142 27.82 16.58 17.46
CA ASN A 142 26.88 15.67 16.83
C ASN A 142 25.77 16.44 16.09
N GLY A 143 24.88 15.72 15.41
CA GLY A 143 23.77 16.31 14.66
C GLY A 143 22.72 17.03 15.53
N LEU A 144 22.76 16.87 16.85
CA LEU A 144 21.94 17.63 17.81
C LEU A 144 22.62 18.93 18.26
N GLY A 145 23.88 19.15 17.88
CA GLY A 145 24.71 20.26 18.33
C GLY A 145 25.33 20.05 19.71
N ASP A 146 25.27 18.85 20.26
CA ASP A 146 25.95 18.50 21.50
C ASP A 146 27.35 17.95 21.21
N GLY A 147 28.30 18.26 22.07
CA GLY A 147 29.67 17.82 21.87
C GLY A 147 30.66 18.53 22.78
N ILE A 148 31.89 18.68 22.29
CA ILE A 148 32.99 19.34 23.00
C ILE A 148 33.74 20.28 22.07
N VAL A 149 34.35 21.30 22.67
CA VAL A 149 35.34 22.14 22.01
C VAL A 149 36.66 21.95 22.73
N LEU A 150 37.71 21.66 21.96
CA LEU A 150 39.08 21.53 22.43
C LEU A 150 39.88 22.74 21.94
N THR A 151 40.43 23.50 22.87
CA THR A 151 41.25 24.67 22.53
C THR A 151 42.66 24.47 23.01
N SER A 152 43.64 24.67 22.13
CA SER A 152 45.06 24.67 22.47
C SER A 152 45.64 26.04 22.21
N ILE A 153 46.00 26.72 23.30
CA ILE A 153 46.75 27.97 23.27
C ILE A 153 48.22 27.60 23.36
N ASN A 154 48.91 27.74 22.23
CA ASN A 154 50.33 27.53 22.15
C ASN A 154 51.03 28.86 22.48
N GLY A 155 51.95 28.82 23.44
CA GLY A 155 52.89 29.87 23.82
C GLY A 155 54.31 29.51 23.39
N ARG A 156 55.27 30.44 23.54
CA ARG A 156 56.68 30.18 23.19
C ARG A 156 57.35 29.14 24.10
N THR A 157 56.98 29.16 25.38
CA THR A 157 57.60 28.33 26.43
C THR A 157 56.64 27.26 26.95
N GLU A 158 55.33 27.43 26.77
CA GLU A 158 54.31 26.55 27.32
C GLU A 158 53.11 26.42 26.39
N THR A 159 52.35 25.34 26.55
CA THR A 159 51.10 25.09 25.83
C THR A 159 50.02 24.78 26.85
N ARG A 160 48.87 25.43 26.71
CA ARG A 160 47.70 25.18 27.55
C ARG A 160 46.56 24.65 26.70
N THR A 161 46.01 23.51 27.10
CA THR A 161 44.89 22.89 26.42
C THR A 161 43.67 22.86 27.33
N TYR A 162 42.54 23.32 26.82
CA TYR A 162 41.26 23.41 27.51
C TYR A 162 40.21 22.61 26.76
N VAL A 163 39.26 22.04 27.50
CA VAL A 163 38.08 21.38 26.93
C VAL A 163 36.84 21.98 27.55
N ARG A 164 35.89 22.40 26.71
CA ARG A 164 34.59 22.92 27.14
C ARG A 164 33.46 22.10 26.52
N PRO A 165 32.47 21.66 27.32
CA PRO A 165 31.30 20.99 26.78
C PRO A 165 30.36 21.97 26.08
N VAL A 166 29.78 21.53 24.97
CA VAL A 166 28.81 22.27 24.17
C VAL A 166 27.49 21.50 24.14
N ARG A 167 26.37 22.21 24.31
CA ARG A 167 25.02 21.67 24.14
C ARG A 167 24.20 22.53 23.21
N GLY A 168 23.52 21.91 22.24
CA GLY A 168 22.69 22.60 21.26
C GLY A 168 23.42 23.73 20.50
N GLY A 169 24.73 23.60 20.29
CA GLY A 169 25.56 24.60 19.63
C GLY A 169 25.95 25.81 20.49
N LYS A 170 25.74 25.76 21.80
CA LYS A 170 26.21 26.77 22.76
C LYS A 170 27.04 26.13 23.86
N GLY A 171 28.10 26.79 24.31
CA GLY A 171 28.85 26.33 25.47
C GLY A 171 27.97 26.35 26.73
N ILE A 172 28.14 25.36 27.60
CA ILE A 172 27.54 25.41 28.95
C ILE A 172 28.12 26.61 29.73
N GLN A 173 29.37 26.95 29.45
CA GLN A 173 30.06 28.15 29.91
C GLN A 173 30.28 29.09 28.73
N THR A 174 30.49 30.38 29.01
CA THR A 174 30.81 31.38 27.98
C THR A 174 32.03 30.93 27.17
N LEU A 175 31.83 30.74 25.87
CA LEU A 175 32.88 30.37 24.93
C LEU A 175 33.70 31.60 24.54
N SER A 176 34.96 31.39 24.16
CA SER A 176 35.76 32.44 23.51
C SER A 176 35.23 32.70 22.10
N PRO A 177 35.47 33.89 21.50
CA PRO A 177 35.03 34.18 20.15
C PRO A 177 35.59 33.18 19.11
N GLU A 178 36.80 32.66 19.33
CA GLU A 178 37.43 31.64 18.50
C GLU A 178 36.78 30.26 18.67
N GLU A 179 36.45 29.87 19.91
CA GLU A 179 35.69 28.65 20.19
C GLU A 179 34.30 28.69 19.55
N GLU A 180 33.61 29.83 19.64
CA GLU A 180 32.32 30.01 18.98
C GLU A 180 32.43 29.92 17.46
N GLN A 181 33.51 30.45 16.87
CA GLN A 181 33.74 30.37 15.44
C GLN A 181 33.95 28.91 15.00
N ALA A 182 34.68 28.11 15.78
CA ALA A 182 34.83 26.68 15.55
C ALA A 182 33.48 25.94 15.64
N VAL A 183 32.65 26.23 16.65
CA VAL A 183 31.32 25.62 16.79
C VAL A 183 30.40 26.02 15.63
N ARG A 184 30.39 27.29 15.25
CA ARG A 184 29.63 27.79 14.09
C ARG A 184 30.07 27.07 12.81
N ALA A 185 31.37 26.96 12.59
CA ALA A 185 31.94 26.28 11.44
C ALA A 185 31.54 24.80 11.36
N ALA A 186 31.65 24.07 12.48
CA ALA A 186 31.24 22.68 12.55
C ALA A 186 29.74 22.53 12.20
N ARG A 187 28.87 23.38 12.77
CA ARG A 187 27.42 23.35 12.48
C ARG A 187 27.07 23.68 11.03
N LEU A 188 27.87 24.51 10.37
CA LEU A 188 27.68 24.88 8.97
C LEU A 188 28.29 23.83 8.01
N GLY A 189 28.96 22.81 8.53
CA GLY A 189 29.64 21.80 7.70
C GLY A 189 30.78 22.38 6.87
N LEU A 190 31.42 23.47 7.32
CA LEU A 190 32.48 24.17 6.59
C LEU A 190 33.81 23.39 6.50
N GLY A 191 33.84 22.14 6.97
CA GLY A 191 34.98 21.25 6.86
C GLY A 191 36.01 21.45 7.97
N PRO A 192 37.08 20.62 7.98
CA PRO A 192 37.93 20.47 9.15
C PRO A 192 38.77 21.70 9.44
N GLU A 193 38.93 22.66 8.51
CA GLU A 193 39.76 23.83 8.74
C GLU A 193 39.04 25.10 8.30
N VAL A 194 38.90 26.04 9.23
CA VAL A 194 38.33 27.36 9.02
C VAL A 194 39.39 28.38 9.38
N GLU A 195 39.81 29.10 8.35
CA GLU A 195 40.78 30.17 8.48
C GLU A 195 40.08 31.43 9.02
N PRO A 196 40.71 32.22 9.91
CA PRO A 196 40.22 33.54 10.24
C PRO A 196 40.09 34.33 8.95
N GLU A 197 38.89 34.84 8.69
CA GLU A 197 38.73 35.91 7.72
C GLU A 197 39.67 37.03 8.17
N ALA A 198 40.69 37.30 7.36
CA ALA A 198 41.70 38.30 7.68
C ALA A 198 40.99 39.64 7.78
N THR A 199 40.57 40.02 8.99
CA THR A 199 40.28 41.42 9.28
C THR A 199 41.62 42.10 9.10
N PRO A 200 41.81 42.95 8.07
CA PRO A 200 43.07 43.64 7.90
C PRO A 200 43.29 44.44 9.17
N ALA A 201 44.42 44.22 9.83
CA ALA A 201 44.89 45.08 10.91
C ALA A 201 44.96 46.51 10.35
N GLY A 202 43.92 47.32 10.61
CA GLY A 202 43.73 48.66 10.04
C GLY A 202 42.37 48.97 9.40
N ALA A 203 41.42 48.02 9.29
CA ALA A 203 40.11 48.28 8.68
C ALA A 203 39.20 49.26 9.47
N TRP A 204 39.57 49.61 10.70
CA TRP A 204 38.89 50.60 11.53
C TRP A 204 38.94 52.05 11.01
N LEU A 205 39.77 52.35 10.00
CA LEU A 205 40.00 53.74 9.52
C LEU A 205 39.29 54.11 8.22
N ARG A 206 38.35 53.30 7.70
CA ARG A 206 37.58 53.69 6.51
C ARG A 206 36.18 54.18 6.91
N PRO A 207 35.91 55.50 6.88
CA PRO A 207 34.55 55.98 7.02
C PRO A 207 33.71 55.40 5.89
N ILE A 208 32.54 54.87 6.26
CA ILE A 208 31.52 54.38 5.34
C ILE A 208 31.14 55.55 4.44
N LYS A 209 31.55 55.51 3.17
CA LYS A 209 30.95 56.39 2.17
C LYS A 209 29.53 55.89 1.95
N THR A 210 28.57 56.57 2.55
CA THR A 210 27.16 56.47 2.14
C THR A 210 27.02 56.92 0.68
N PRO A 211 26.21 56.21 -0.13
CA PRO A 211 25.91 56.61 -1.50
C PRO A 211 25.14 57.93 -1.57
#